data_AF-B0JGR3-F1
#
_entry.id   AF-B0JGR3-F1
#
_cell.length_a   1.000
_cell.length_b   1.000
_cell.length_c   1.000
_cell.angle_alpha   90.00
_cell.angle_beta   90.00
_cell.angle_gamma   90.00
#
_symmetry.space_group_name_H-M   'P 1'
#
loop_
_entity.id
_entity.type
_entity.pdbx_description
1 polymer ?
#
loop_
_entity_poly.entity_id
_entity_poly.type
_entity_poly.pdbx_seq_one_letter_code
_entity_poly.pdbx_strand_id
1 'polypeptide(L)'
;MNPKFYALLTLSLVATVTLPVVNGKLSSLVPAVIAQNTDARKAEADQLLQLCRQNLDNNQVKLAIQSCQQAVIAYRQIKDLSGEAKSTVNLGNAYFNDGQYRQAISVLENAVKIAQESKERRLEALAFLNLGGAYYELGEFKESIEFFQQTLTIAKEIKDADLEKSAEKLLVLMEAEKQRKEADKLFEQGAQQYKI
;
A
#
# COMPACT_ATOMS: atom_id res chain seq x y z
N MET A 1 -21.81 -31.63 -0.22
CA MET A 1 -23.12 -30.97 0.02
C MET A 1 -23.13 -30.52 1.46
N ASN A 2 -23.17 -29.26 1.87
CA ASN A 2 -23.38 -27.97 1.19
C ASN A 2 -22.58 -26.91 1.99
N PRO A 3 -21.90 -25.96 1.34
CA PRO A 3 -21.16 -24.86 1.97
C PRO A 3 -22.05 -23.63 2.17
N LYS A 4 -21.53 -22.60 2.85
CA LYS A 4 -22.10 -21.25 3.12
C LYS A 4 -22.83 -21.09 4.46
N PHE A 5 -22.10 -20.72 5.53
CA PHE A 5 -22.69 -19.91 6.62
C PHE A 5 -21.71 -19.05 7.44
N TYR A 6 -20.40 -19.02 7.19
CA TYR A 6 -19.48 -18.11 7.90
C TYR A 6 -19.22 -16.81 7.12
N ALA A 7 -20.29 -16.17 6.65
CA ALA A 7 -20.25 -14.79 6.21
C ALA A 7 -20.51 -13.90 7.43
N LEU A 8 -19.59 -12.97 7.69
CA LEU A 8 -19.78 -11.76 8.48
C LEU A 8 -20.09 -11.99 9.96
N LEU A 9 -19.03 -12.27 10.74
CA LEU A 9 -18.95 -11.71 12.09
C LEU A 9 -18.80 -10.19 11.95
N THR A 10 -19.91 -9.48 11.73
CA THR A 10 -19.99 -8.09 12.16
C THR A 10 -20.00 -8.15 13.68
N LEU A 11 -18.82 -8.02 14.28
CA LEU A 11 -18.69 -7.79 15.70
C LEU A 11 -19.25 -6.37 15.96
N SER A 12 -20.56 -6.22 15.97
CA SER A 12 -21.17 -5.05 16.60
C SER A 12 -20.98 -5.24 18.10
N LEU A 13 -19.81 -4.83 18.60
CA LEU A 13 -19.62 -4.62 20.01
C LEU A 13 -20.52 -3.43 20.38
N VAL A 14 -21.78 -3.72 20.68
CA VAL A 14 -22.61 -2.80 21.45
C VAL A 14 -22.00 -2.82 22.85
N ALA A 15 -21.01 -1.96 23.08
CA ALA A 15 -20.60 -1.62 24.43
C ALA A 15 -21.83 -0.99 25.08
N THR A 16 -22.55 -1.79 25.87
CA THR A 16 -23.59 -1.27 26.77
C THR A 16 -22.88 -0.40 27.79
N VAL A 17 -22.77 0.90 27.49
CA VAL A 17 -22.36 1.90 28.48
C VAL A 17 -23.52 2.01 29.46
N THR A 18 -23.40 1.35 30.61
CA THR A 18 -24.30 1.60 31.74
C THR A 18 -24.03 3.01 32.24
N LEU A 19 -24.79 3.99 31.73
CA LEU A 19 -24.72 5.37 32.20
C LEU A 19 -25.54 5.49 33.49
N PRO A 20 -24.96 5.97 34.61
CA PRO A 20 -25.78 6.50 35.68
C PRO A 20 -26.47 7.75 35.14
N VAL A 21 -27.80 7.76 35.15
CA VAL A 21 -28.61 8.93 34.76
C VAL A 21 -28.37 10.02 35.81
N VAL A 22 -27.34 10.83 35.59
CA VAL A 22 -27.10 12.06 36.36
C VAL A 22 -27.76 13.20 35.59
N ASN A 23 -28.91 13.64 36.11
CA ASN A 23 -29.65 14.80 35.64
C ASN A 23 -28.70 15.98 35.36
N GLY A 24 -28.57 16.38 34.09
CA GLY A 24 -28.01 17.69 33.69
C GLY A 24 -26.64 17.74 33.01
N LYS A 25 -25.90 16.64 32.84
CA LYS A 25 -24.51 16.66 32.27
C LYS A 25 -24.32 15.94 30.93
N LEU A 26 -25.39 15.76 30.16
CA LEU A 26 -25.32 15.04 28.88
C LEU A 26 -24.45 15.79 27.84
N SER A 27 -24.52 17.13 27.79
CA SER A 27 -23.77 17.95 26.81
C SER A 27 -22.25 17.90 26.98
N SER A 28 -21.74 17.79 28.21
CA SER A 28 -20.29 17.70 28.49
C SER A 28 -19.69 16.32 28.23
N LEU A 29 -20.51 15.27 28.15
CA LEU A 29 -20.07 13.88 27.98
C LEU A 29 -19.97 13.46 26.51
N VAL A 30 -20.73 14.11 25.61
CA VAL A 30 -20.72 13.79 24.17
C VAL A 30 -19.31 13.89 23.56
N PRO A 31 -18.51 14.97 23.78
CA PRO A 31 -17.16 15.04 23.22
C PRO A 31 -16.23 13.94 23.74
N ALA A 32 -16.32 13.62 25.04
CA ALA A 32 -15.49 12.60 25.68
C ALA A 32 -15.82 11.18 25.18
N VAL A 33 -17.11 10.86 25.04
CA VAL A 33 -17.56 9.56 24.49
C VAL A 33 -17.20 9.42 23.01
N ILE A 34 -17.32 10.50 22.22
CA ILE A 34 -16.89 10.50 20.81
C ILE A 34 -15.37 10.30 20.70
N ALA A 35 -14.59 11.01 21.52
CA ALA A 35 -13.13 10.86 21.54
C ALA A 35 -12.71 9.43 21.92
N GLN A 36 -13.27 8.89 23.00
CA GLN A 36 -12.99 7.51 23.44
C GLN A 36 -13.36 6.46 22.39
N ASN A 37 -14.48 6.65 21.69
CA ASN A 37 -14.89 5.76 20.60
C ASN A 37 -13.96 5.90 19.37
N THR A 38 -13.44 7.10 19.11
CA THR A 38 -12.47 7.33 18.02
C THR A 38 -11.12 6.71 18.35
N ASP A 39 -10.63 6.85 19.58
CA ASP A 39 -9.38 6.26 20.05
C ASP A 39 -9.43 4.73 20.02
N ALA A 40 -10.55 4.13 20.44
CA ALA A 40 -10.75 2.68 20.37
C ALA A 40 -10.72 2.15 18.93
N ARG A 41 -11.39 2.84 17.99
CA ARG A 41 -11.37 2.48 16.57
C ARG A 41 -10.00 2.68 15.94
N LYS A 42 -9.25 3.70 16.36
CA LYS A 42 -7.87 3.90 15.92
C LYS A 42 -6.97 2.76 16.40
N ALA A 43 -7.09 2.36 17.67
CA ALA A 43 -6.33 1.22 18.19
C ALA A 43 -6.64 -0.07 17.41
N GLU A 44 -7.91 -0.32 17.06
CA GLU A 44 -8.29 -1.45 16.21
C GLU A 44 -7.66 -1.36 14.80
N ALA A 45 -7.69 -0.19 14.17
CA ALA A 45 -7.04 0.04 12.88
C ALA A 45 -5.53 -0.20 12.94
N ASP A 46 -4.87 0.24 14.01
CA ASP A 46 -3.45 0.04 14.25
C ASP A 46 -3.11 -1.46 14.42
N GLN A 47 -3.96 -2.24 15.09
CA GLN A 47 -3.81 -3.70 15.20
C GLN A 47 -3.94 -4.38 13.83
N LEU A 48 -4.92 -3.99 13.01
CA LEU A 48 -5.07 -4.51 11.65
C LEU A 48 -3.85 -4.19 10.79
N LEU A 49 -3.29 -3.00 10.90
CA LEU A 49 -2.09 -2.61 10.18
C LEU A 49 -0.85 -3.39 10.66
N GLN A 50 -0.75 -3.65 11.96
CA GLN A 50 0.31 -4.49 12.51
C GLN A 50 0.19 -5.93 11.98
N LEU A 51 -1.00 -6.50 11.98
CA LEU A 51 -1.27 -7.83 11.43
C LEU A 51 -0.93 -7.91 9.93
N CYS A 52 -1.30 -6.89 9.16
CA CYS A 52 -0.91 -6.72 7.77
C CYS A 52 0.61 -6.79 7.57
N ARG A 53 1.39 -6.06 8.37
CA ARG A 53 2.87 -6.13 8.31
C ARG A 53 3.42 -7.50 8.71
N GLN A 54 2.92 -8.08 9.79
CA GLN A 54 3.36 -9.41 10.23
C GLN A 54 3.10 -10.48 9.16
N ASN A 55 1.95 -10.43 8.50
CA ASN A 55 1.62 -11.35 7.41
C ASN A 55 2.52 -11.13 6.18
N LEU A 56 2.88 -9.88 5.87
CA LEU A 56 3.87 -9.59 4.82
C LEU A 56 5.26 -10.16 5.18
N ASP A 57 5.73 -9.92 6.40
CA ASP A 57 7.04 -10.38 6.89
C ASP A 57 7.12 -11.91 6.92
N ASN A 58 6.01 -12.59 7.25
CA ASN A 58 5.90 -14.04 7.27
C ASN A 58 5.57 -14.66 5.90
N ASN A 59 5.53 -13.86 4.82
CA ASN A 59 5.16 -14.27 3.47
C ASN A 59 3.77 -14.95 3.36
N GLN A 60 2.85 -14.59 4.25
CA GLN A 60 1.47 -15.06 4.26
C GLN A 60 0.60 -14.16 3.36
N VAL A 61 0.90 -14.14 2.07
CA VAL A 61 0.41 -13.15 1.11
C VAL A 61 -1.12 -12.96 1.12
N LYS A 62 -1.90 -14.05 1.16
CA LYS A 62 -3.37 -13.96 1.20
C LYS A 62 -3.89 -13.30 2.48
N LEU A 63 -3.29 -13.63 3.64
CA LEU A 63 -3.66 -13.04 4.92
C LEU A 63 -3.22 -11.57 5.00
N ALA A 64 -2.07 -11.24 4.40
CA ALA A 64 -1.61 -9.87 4.26
C ALA A 64 -2.64 -9.02 3.50
N ILE A 65 -3.07 -9.46 2.31
CA ILE A 65 -4.08 -8.74 1.52
C ILE A 65 -5.35 -8.48 2.36
N GLN A 66 -5.87 -9.50 3.03
CA GLN A 66 -7.09 -9.37 3.85
C GLN A 66 -6.91 -8.36 5.00
N SER A 67 -5.85 -8.50 5.78
CA SER A 67 -5.60 -7.63 6.94
C SER A 67 -5.26 -6.20 6.51
N CYS A 68 -4.52 -6.00 5.42
CA CYS A 68 -4.26 -4.66 4.88
C CYS A 68 -5.54 -4.00 4.36
N GLN A 69 -6.44 -4.74 3.68
CA GLN A 69 -7.75 -4.21 3.25
C GLN A 69 -8.61 -3.76 4.43
N GLN A 70 -8.66 -4.56 5.50
CA GLN A 70 -9.38 -4.20 6.72
C GLN A 70 -8.79 -2.93 7.36
N ALA A 71 -7.45 -2.82 7.42
CA ALA A 71 -6.79 -1.62 7.93
C ALA A 71 -7.13 -0.36 7.10
N VAL A 72 -7.12 -0.45 5.77
CA VAL A 72 -7.50 0.66 4.87
C VAL A 72 -8.92 1.14 5.19
N ILE A 73 -9.87 0.21 5.29
CA ILE A 73 -11.27 0.53 5.59
C ILE A 73 -11.40 1.19 6.97
N ALA A 74 -10.71 0.64 7.98
CA ALA A 74 -10.77 1.16 9.34
C ALA A 74 -10.22 2.60 9.43
N TYR A 75 -9.05 2.87 8.84
CA TYR A 75 -8.49 4.22 8.82
C TYR A 75 -9.34 5.22 8.04
N ARG A 76 -9.93 4.79 6.91
CA ARG A 76 -10.86 5.63 6.14
C ARG A 76 -12.09 6.01 6.95
N GLN A 77 -12.66 5.09 7.72
CA GLN A 77 -13.84 5.35 8.55
C GLN A 77 -13.59 6.40 9.64
N ILE A 78 -12.38 6.42 10.20
CA ILE A 78 -11.98 7.41 11.20
C ILE A 78 -11.32 8.66 10.59
N LYS A 79 -11.21 8.72 9.25
CA LYS A 79 -10.58 9.81 8.50
C LYS A 79 -9.11 10.06 8.86
N ASP A 80 -8.38 8.99 9.21
CA ASP A 80 -6.94 9.05 9.45
C ASP A 80 -6.19 8.79 8.14
N LEU A 81 -5.85 9.87 7.43
CA LEU A 81 -5.22 9.79 6.12
C LEU A 81 -3.80 9.18 6.17
N SER A 82 -3.06 9.37 7.27
CA SER A 82 -1.71 8.81 7.41
C SER A 82 -1.77 7.29 7.57
N GLY A 83 -2.69 6.81 8.42
CA GLY A 83 -2.99 5.38 8.54
C GLY A 83 -3.51 4.77 7.24
N GLU A 84 -4.41 5.46 6.54
CA GLU A 84 -4.93 5.03 5.25
C GLU A 84 -3.82 4.94 4.18
N ALA A 85 -2.95 5.95 4.08
CA ALA A 85 -1.81 5.93 3.15
C ALA A 85 -0.91 4.72 3.43
N LYS A 86 -0.53 4.52 4.70
CA LYS A 86 0.39 3.45 5.10
C LYS A 86 -0.18 2.05 4.84
N SER A 87 -1.45 1.85 5.16
CA SER A 87 -2.14 0.58 4.90
C SER A 87 -2.36 0.34 3.40
N THR A 88 -2.61 1.39 2.62
CA THR A 88 -2.78 1.28 1.15
C THR A 88 -1.46 0.95 0.44
N VAL A 89 -0.32 1.54 0.86
CA VAL A 89 1.00 1.15 0.35
C VAL A 89 1.29 -0.34 0.64
N ASN A 90 1.00 -0.79 1.87
CA ASN A 90 1.18 -2.19 2.24
C ASN A 90 0.26 -3.13 1.47
N LEU A 91 -0.98 -2.72 1.19
CA LEU A 91 -1.90 -3.50 0.36
C LEU A 91 -1.39 -3.62 -1.08
N GLY A 92 -0.84 -2.54 -1.64
CA GLY A 92 -0.18 -2.56 -2.95
C GLY A 92 0.99 -3.54 -2.99
N ASN A 93 1.85 -3.54 -1.96
CA ASN A 93 2.93 -4.50 -1.80
C ASN A 93 2.43 -5.95 -1.67
N ALA A 94 1.33 -6.15 -0.94
CA ALA A 94 0.72 -7.48 -0.81
C ALA A 94 0.24 -8.02 -2.16
N TYR A 95 -0.39 -7.19 -3.00
CA TYR A 95 -0.76 -7.58 -4.37
C TYR A 95 0.44 -7.82 -5.28
N PHE A 96 1.51 -7.03 -5.13
CA PHE A 96 2.76 -7.25 -5.84
C PHE A 96 3.35 -8.62 -5.50
N ASN A 97 3.45 -8.96 -4.21
CA ASN A 97 3.95 -10.27 -3.76
C ASN A 97 3.05 -11.45 -4.18
N ASP A 98 1.78 -11.20 -4.47
CA ASP A 98 0.85 -12.20 -5.00
C ASP A 98 0.95 -12.37 -6.54
N GLY A 99 1.81 -11.59 -7.21
CA GLY A 99 1.94 -11.57 -8.67
C GLY A 99 0.82 -10.80 -9.38
N GLN A 100 -0.06 -10.11 -8.64
CA GLN A 100 -1.17 -9.36 -9.20
C GLN A 100 -0.74 -7.92 -9.54
N TYR A 101 0.22 -7.77 -10.44
CA TYR A 101 0.89 -6.49 -10.69
C TYR A 101 -0.04 -5.37 -11.15
N ARG A 102 -1.03 -5.65 -12.01
CA ARG A 102 -2.02 -4.63 -12.43
C ARG A 102 -2.90 -4.15 -11.26
N GLN A 103 -3.22 -5.04 -10.33
CA GLN A 103 -3.98 -4.67 -9.12
C GLN A 103 -3.10 -3.90 -8.14
N ALA A 104 -1.83 -4.29 -8.00
CA ALA A 104 -0.85 -3.53 -7.23
C ALA A 104 -0.73 -2.09 -7.75
N ILE A 105 -0.61 -1.90 -9.07
CA ILE A 105 -0.55 -0.57 -9.71
C ILE A 105 -1.77 0.27 -9.33
N SER A 106 -2.98 -0.24 -9.53
CA SER A 106 -4.20 0.50 -9.21
C SER A 106 -4.27 0.92 -7.74
N VAL A 107 -3.86 0.04 -6.82
CA VAL A 107 -3.83 0.34 -5.39
C VAL A 107 -2.74 1.36 -5.05
N LEU A 108 -1.55 1.25 -5.64
CA LEU A 108 -0.42 2.13 -5.39
C LEU A 108 -0.62 3.54 -5.97
N GLU A 109 -1.28 3.68 -7.12
CA GLU A 109 -1.69 4.98 -7.65
C GLU A 109 -2.64 5.71 -6.70
N ASN A 110 -3.55 4.97 -6.05
CA ASN A 110 -4.38 5.52 -4.99
C ASN A 110 -3.54 5.88 -3.74
N ALA A 111 -2.58 5.03 -3.37
CA ALA A 111 -1.67 5.31 -2.25
C ALA A 111 -0.88 6.61 -2.44
N VAL A 112 -0.41 6.90 -3.66
CA VAL A 112 0.27 8.17 -4.00
C VAL A 112 -0.63 9.36 -3.70
N LYS A 113 -1.90 9.33 -4.15
CA LYS A 113 -2.85 10.43 -3.93
C LYS A 113 -3.07 10.68 -2.43
N ILE A 114 -3.30 9.62 -1.66
CA ILE A 114 -3.53 9.72 -0.21
C ILE A 114 -2.26 10.19 0.52
N ALA A 115 -1.08 9.72 0.11
CA ALA A 115 0.20 10.15 0.67
C ALA A 115 0.46 11.65 0.42
N GLN A 116 0.12 12.16 -0.77
CA GLN A 116 0.19 13.58 -1.10
C GLN A 116 -0.79 14.41 -0.25
N GLU A 117 -2.03 13.96 -0.11
CA GLU A 117 -3.05 14.62 0.72
C GLU A 117 -2.67 14.65 2.21
N SER A 118 -2.08 13.57 2.72
CA SER A 118 -1.57 13.47 4.09
C SER A 118 -0.19 14.10 4.29
N LYS A 119 0.47 14.55 3.23
CA LYS A 119 1.85 15.11 3.22
C LYS A 119 2.92 14.11 3.70
N GLU A 120 2.65 12.82 3.55
CA GLU A 120 3.55 11.71 3.91
C GLU A 120 4.53 11.43 2.76
N ARG A 121 5.52 12.32 2.57
CA ARG A 121 6.48 12.22 1.44
C ARG A 121 7.23 10.90 1.37
N ARG A 122 7.59 10.31 2.53
CA ARG A 122 8.23 8.98 2.54
C ARG A 122 7.29 7.89 2.00
N LEU A 123 6.00 7.93 2.34
CA LEU A 123 5.03 6.95 1.85
C LEU A 123 4.77 7.12 0.35
N GLU A 124 4.76 8.36 -0.14
CA GLU A 124 4.66 8.65 -1.58
C GLU A 124 5.84 8.06 -2.35
N ALA A 125 7.07 8.24 -1.85
CA ALA A 125 8.26 7.65 -2.45
C ALA A 125 8.21 6.11 -2.44
N LEU A 126 7.75 5.49 -1.34
CA LEU A 126 7.56 4.04 -1.28
C LEU A 126 6.48 3.54 -2.25
N ALA A 127 5.41 4.31 -2.46
CA ALA A 127 4.39 3.96 -3.44
C ALA A 127 4.96 4.01 -4.86
N PHE A 128 5.74 5.03 -5.20
CA PHE A 128 6.45 5.10 -6.49
C PHE A 128 7.47 3.98 -6.66
N LEU A 129 8.22 3.64 -5.61
CA LEU A 129 9.16 2.53 -5.65
C LEU A 129 8.44 1.21 -6.02
N ASN A 130 7.31 0.94 -5.38
CA ASN A 130 6.53 -0.27 -5.65
C ASN A 130 5.84 -0.22 -7.02
N LEU A 131 5.42 0.95 -7.50
CA LEU A 131 4.93 1.13 -8.87
C LEU A 131 6.02 0.80 -9.88
N GLY A 132 7.22 1.32 -9.69
CA GLY A 132 8.36 1.03 -10.54
C GLY A 132 8.64 -0.48 -10.60
N GLY A 133 8.57 -1.18 -9.47
CA GLY A 133 8.66 -2.64 -9.42
C GLY A 133 7.53 -3.33 -10.19
N ALA A 134 6.27 -2.92 -10.00
CA ALA A 134 5.13 -3.55 -10.66
C ALA A 134 5.17 -3.39 -12.20
N TYR A 135 5.58 -2.22 -12.70
CA TYR A 135 5.77 -1.99 -14.14
C TYR A 135 6.95 -2.80 -14.69
N TYR A 136 8.04 -2.95 -13.92
CA TYR A 136 9.15 -3.82 -14.29
C TYR A 136 8.71 -5.28 -14.51
N GLU A 137 7.93 -5.85 -13.58
CA GLU A 137 7.43 -7.23 -13.69
C GLU A 137 6.48 -7.43 -14.89
N LEU A 138 5.84 -6.34 -15.37
CA LEU A 138 5.04 -6.36 -16.59
C LEU A 138 5.87 -6.15 -17.87
N GLY A 139 7.18 -5.91 -17.77
CA GLY A 139 8.06 -5.58 -18.89
C GLY A 139 7.90 -4.14 -19.42
N GLU A 140 7.20 -3.29 -18.67
CA GLU A 140 6.90 -1.90 -19.00
C GLU A 140 8.04 -1.00 -18.46
N PHE A 141 9.24 -1.15 -19.05
CA PHE A 141 10.48 -0.56 -18.51
C PHE A 141 10.52 0.97 -18.50
N LYS A 142 9.82 1.63 -19.43
CA LYS A 142 9.80 3.09 -19.50
C LYS A 142 9.10 3.67 -18.28
N GLU A 143 7.91 3.17 -17.98
CA GLU A 143 7.10 3.51 -16.82
C GLU A 143 7.86 3.18 -15.54
N SER A 144 8.53 2.02 -15.48
CA SER A 144 9.36 1.64 -14.34
C SER A 144 10.46 2.66 -14.02
N ILE A 145 11.20 3.10 -15.05
CA ILE A 145 12.25 4.12 -14.91
C ILE A 145 11.66 5.44 -14.41
N GLU A 146 10.52 5.87 -14.96
CA GLU A 146 9.85 7.11 -14.55
C GLU A 146 9.48 7.10 -13.05
N PHE A 147 8.99 5.97 -12.53
CA PHE A 147 8.63 5.85 -11.12
C PHE A 147 9.85 5.72 -10.18
N PHE A 148 10.92 5.02 -10.60
CA PHE A 148 12.16 5.01 -9.81
C PHE A 148 12.83 6.38 -9.78
N GLN A 149 12.74 7.16 -10.87
CA GLN A 149 13.24 8.53 -10.89
C GLN A 149 12.44 9.44 -9.94
N GLN A 150 11.11 9.29 -9.89
CA GLN A 150 10.27 9.99 -8.91
C GLN A 150 10.63 9.59 -7.47
N THR A 151 10.85 8.30 -7.22
CA THR A 151 11.33 7.81 -5.91
C THR A 151 12.64 8.48 -5.51
N LEU A 152 13.62 8.54 -6.42
CA LEU A 152 14.93 9.15 -6.19
C LEU A 152 14.81 10.65 -5.88
N THR A 153 13.97 11.37 -6.62
CA THR A 153 13.72 12.79 -6.38
C THR A 153 13.22 13.02 -4.95
N ILE A 154 12.19 12.28 -4.52
CA ILE A 154 11.65 12.43 -3.17
C ILE A 154 12.67 12.01 -2.11
N ALA A 155 13.39 10.90 -2.31
CA ALA A 155 14.40 10.42 -1.38
C ALA A 155 15.47 11.48 -1.10
N LYS A 156 15.92 12.19 -2.14
CA LYS A 156 16.86 13.32 -2.02
C LYS A 156 16.24 14.51 -1.29
N GLU A 157 14.99 14.86 -1.59
CA GLU A 157 14.26 15.92 -0.89
C GLU A 157 14.17 15.68 0.63
N ILE A 158 13.85 14.44 1.04
CA ILE A 158 13.68 14.09 2.46
C ILE A 158 14.97 13.58 3.13
N LYS A 159 16.09 13.53 2.39
CA LYS A 159 17.40 13.04 2.83
C LYS A 159 17.37 11.60 3.37
N ASP A 160 16.66 10.73 2.67
CA ASP A 160 16.48 9.32 3.01
C ASP A 160 17.44 8.43 2.21
N ALA A 161 18.63 8.22 2.79
CA ALA A 161 19.74 7.54 2.12
C ALA A 161 19.40 6.10 1.67
N ASP A 162 18.55 5.39 2.42
CA ASP A 162 18.17 4.01 2.09
C ASP A 162 17.28 3.97 0.85
N LEU A 163 16.29 4.89 0.76
CA LEU A 163 15.44 5.01 -0.42
C LEU A 163 16.23 5.51 -1.63
N GLU A 164 17.12 6.48 -1.43
CA GLU A 164 17.98 7.02 -2.49
C GLU A 164 18.83 5.92 -3.11
N LYS A 165 19.57 5.16 -2.29
CA LYS A 165 20.39 4.05 -2.75
C LYS A 165 19.58 2.97 -3.45
N SER A 166 18.38 2.67 -2.95
CA SER A 166 17.49 1.68 -3.55
C SER A 166 17.02 2.12 -4.94
N ALA A 167 16.60 3.39 -5.08
CA ALA A 167 16.16 3.95 -6.35
C ALA A 167 17.30 4.03 -7.38
N GLU A 168 18.50 4.47 -6.97
CA GLU A 168 19.67 4.53 -7.85
C GLU A 168 20.07 3.14 -8.37
N LYS A 169 20.09 2.14 -7.49
CA LYS A 169 20.37 0.75 -7.88
C LYS A 169 19.35 0.23 -8.90
N LEU A 170 18.07 0.49 -8.67
CA LEU A 170 16.99 0.02 -9.55
C LEU A 170 17.02 0.72 -10.92
N LEU A 171 17.30 2.02 -10.96
CA LEU A 171 17.47 2.76 -12.21
C LEU A 171 18.57 2.17 -13.09
N VAL A 172 19.75 1.89 -12.51
CA VAL A 172 20.86 1.26 -13.23
C VAL A 172 20.46 -0.11 -13.79
N LEU A 173 19.71 -0.91 -13.01
CA LEU A 173 19.21 -2.20 -13.47
C LEU A 173 18.22 -2.05 -14.63
N MET A 174 17.31 -1.07 -14.57
CA MET A 174 16.32 -0.85 -15.63
C MET A 174 16.97 -0.39 -16.94
N GLU A 175 17.99 0.46 -16.89
CA GLU A 175 18.73 0.89 -18.08
C GLU A 175 19.46 -0.29 -18.75
N ALA A 176 20.05 -1.18 -17.96
CA ALA A 176 20.71 -2.38 -18.47
C ALA A 176 19.70 -3.36 -19.12
N GLU A 177 18.54 -3.58 -18.49
CA GLU A 177 17.47 -4.43 -19.03
C GLU A 177 16.87 -3.87 -20.32
N LYS A 178 16.69 -2.55 -20.40
CA LYS A 178 16.26 -1.87 -21.62
C LYS A 178 17.23 -2.13 -22.78
N GLN A 179 18.53 -1.94 -22.55
CA GLN A 179 19.57 -2.18 -23.55
C GLN A 179 19.61 -3.65 -23.98
N ARG A 180 19.48 -4.58 -23.03
CA ARG A 180 19.43 -6.02 -23.31
C ARG A 180 18.28 -6.36 -24.25
N LYS A 181 17.09 -5.83 -23.97
CA LYS A 181 15.89 -6.07 -24.82
C LYS A 181 16.01 -5.47 -26.21
N GLU A 182 16.61 -4.29 -26.33
CA GLU A 182 16.90 -3.68 -27.63
C GLU A 182 17.91 -4.53 -28.44
N ALA A 183 18.95 -5.04 -27.78
CA ALA A 183 19.93 -5.93 -28.40
C ALA A 183 19.29 -7.27 -28.85
N ASP A 184 18.48 -7.89 -28.01
CA ASP A 184 17.75 -9.13 -28.34
C ASP A 184 16.87 -8.92 -29.58
N LYS A 185 16.14 -7.80 -29.65
CA LYS A 185 15.30 -7.46 -30.80
C LYS A 185 16.11 -7.28 -32.09
N LEU A 186 17.26 -6.62 -32.03
CA LEU A 186 18.14 -6.45 -33.20
C LEU A 186 18.70 -7.80 -33.67
N PHE A 187 19.07 -8.68 -32.75
CA PHE A 187 19.55 -10.02 -33.07
C PHE A 187 18.46 -10.85 -33.77
N GLU A 188 17.23 -10.83 -33.24
CA GLU A 188 16.09 -11.51 -33.86
C GLU A 188 15.79 -10.97 -35.27
N GLN A 189 15.81 -9.64 -35.45
CA GLN A 189 15.61 -9.01 -36.76
C GLN A 189 16.69 -9.42 -37.77
N GLY A 190 17.96 -9.43 -37.34
CA GLY A 190 19.07 -9.92 -38.15
C GLY A 190 18.87 -11.39 -38.55
N ALA A 191 18.52 -12.25 -37.60
CA ALA A 191 18.25 -13.67 -37.87
C ALA A 191 17.11 -13.88 -38.88
N GLN A 192 16.06 -13.05 -38.85
CA GLN A 192 14.97 -13.11 -39.84
C GLN A 192 15.40 -12.59 -41.22
N GLN A 193 16.23 -11.55 -41.27
CA GLN A 193 16.69 -10.94 -42.52
C GLN A 193 17.69 -11.83 -43.29
N TYR A 194 18.44 -12.67 -42.58
CA TYR A 194 19.44 -13.59 -43.14
C TYR A 194 19.00 -15.06 -43.14
N LYS A 195 17.68 -15.33 -43.12
CA LYS A 195 17.16 -16.70 -43.29
C LYS A 195 17.70 -17.34 -44.59
N ILE A 196 18.56 -18.34 -44.42
CA ILE A 196 18.70 -19.52 -45.30
C ILE A 196 17.49 -20.42 -45.05
#